data_AF-A0A416XLS0-F1
#
_entry.id   AF-A0A416XLS0-F1
#
_cell.length_a   1.000
_cell.length_b   1.000
_cell.length_c   1.000
_cell.angle_alpha   90.00
_cell.angle_beta   90.00
_cell.angle_gamma   90.00
#
_symmetry.space_group_name_H-M   'P 1'
#
loop_
_entity.id
_entity.type
_entity.pdbx_description
1 polymer ?
#
loop_
_entity_poly.entity_id
_entity_poly.type
_entity_poly.pdbx_seq_one_letter_code
_entity_poly.pdbx_strand_id
1 'polypeptide(L)'
;MKVTIEGKEYEIKYSLRMYYTYECITGTMFTGGTLISVSLLFYSALLASNDDFPCTFAQLVGFLDEDNTPLNKFRDWLTGELEKRTPVEDKKKVPKKK
;
A
#
# COMPACT_ATOMS: atom_id res chain seq x y z
N MET A 1 -5.41 -7.95 2.40
CA MET A 1 -5.87 -7.42 3.70
C MET A 1 -7.27 -6.86 3.55
N LYS A 2 -8.03 -6.75 4.64
CA LYS A 2 -9.35 -6.10 4.65
C LYS A 2 -9.25 -4.77 5.37
N VAL A 3 -9.98 -3.77 4.89
CA VAL A 3 -10.06 -2.45 5.51
C VAL A 3 -11.49 -1.95 5.50
N THR A 4 -11.90 -1.25 6.55
CA THR A 4 -13.21 -0.64 6.63
C THR A 4 -13.05 0.86 6.45
N ILE A 5 -13.74 1.42 5.47
CA ILE A 5 -13.76 2.86 5.17
C ILE A 5 -15.24 3.26 5.14
N GLU A 6 -15.63 4.24 5.96
CA GLU A 6 -17.03 4.71 6.07
C GLU A 6 -18.04 3.57 6.33
N GLY A 7 -17.65 2.57 7.13
CA GLY A 7 -18.52 1.44 7.47
C GLY A 7 -18.66 0.36 6.38
N LYS A 8 -18.02 0.53 5.22
CA LYS A 8 -17.95 -0.50 4.17
C LYS A 8 -16.61 -1.21 4.19
N GLU A 9 -16.64 -2.54 4.09
CA GLU A 9 -15.44 -3.38 4.02
C GLU A 9 -14.93 -3.46 2.58
N TYR A 10 -13.63 -3.25 2.40
CA TYR A 10 -12.91 -3.36 1.14
C TYR A 10 -11.78 -4.37 1.27
N GLU A 11 -11.58 -5.17 0.23
CA GLU A 11 -10.48 -6.11 0.15
C GLU A 11 -9.33 -5.51 -0.66
N ILE A 12 -8.11 -5.67 -0.17
CA ILE A 12 -6.88 -5.27 -0.86
C ILE A 12 -6.05 -6.51 -1.11
N LYS A 13 -5.67 -6.73 -2.37
CA LYS A 13 -4.81 -7.83 -2.79
C LYS A 13 -3.46 -7.32 -3.22
N TYR A 14 -2.40 -8.02 -2.81
CA TYR A 14 -1.08 -7.75 -3.35
C TYR A 14 -1.06 -8.16 -4.82
N SER A 15 -0.91 -7.20 -5.72
CA SER A 15 -0.93 -7.44 -7.16
C SER A 15 -0.10 -6.41 -7.89
N LEU A 16 0.42 -6.74 -9.07
CA LEU A 16 1.10 -5.74 -9.91
C LEU A 16 0.17 -4.57 -10.29
N ARG A 17 -1.14 -4.81 -10.34
CA ARG A 17 -2.13 -3.78 -10.65
C ARG A 17 -2.12 -2.62 -9.67
N MET A 18 -1.79 -2.84 -8.39
CA MET A 18 -1.69 -1.73 -7.44
C MET A 18 -0.55 -0.76 -7.79
N TYR A 19 0.57 -1.29 -8.30
CA TYR A 19 1.73 -0.49 -8.72
C TYR A 19 1.47 0.18 -10.07
N TYR A 20 0.87 -0.53 -11.03
CA TYR A 20 0.47 0.08 -12.30
C TYR A 20 -0.57 1.18 -12.11
N THR A 21 -1.53 0.98 -11.19
CA THR A 21 -2.51 2.02 -10.86
C THR A 21 -1.81 3.24 -10.25
N TYR A 22 -0.85 3.04 -9.35
CA TYR A 22 -0.03 4.12 -8.81
C TYR A 22 0.74 4.88 -9.91
N GLU A 23 1.36 4.14 -10.84
CA GLU A 23 2.09 4.71 -11.97
C GLU A 23 1.17 5.48 -12.91
N CYS A 24 -0.03 4.97 -13.21
CA CYS A 24 -1.03 5.67 -14.02
C CYS A 24 -1.50 6.98 -13.37
N ILE A 25 -1.58 7.03 -12.04
CA ILE A 25 -2.01 8.23 -11.30
C ILE A 25 -0.87 9.26 -11.22
N THR A 26 0.36 8.82 -10.94
CA THR A 26 1.48 9.73 -10.63
C THR A 26 2.41 10.00 -11.81
N GLY A 27 2.36 9.18 -12.85
CA GLY A 27 3.32 9.16 -13.95
C GLY A 27 4.70 8.61 -13.58
N THR A 28 4.86 8.04 -12.37
CA THR A 28 6.15 7.57 -11.85
C THR A 28 6.03 6.24 -11.12
N MET A 29 7.09 5.43 -11.17
CA MET A 29 7.14 4.17 -10.43
C MET A 29 7.13 4.39 -8.92
N PHE A 30 6.55 3.45 -8.19
CA PHE A 30 6.56 3.50 -6.73
C PHE A 30 7.96 3.20 -6.20
N THR A 31 8.59 4.19 -5.56
CA THR A 31 9.90 4.05 -4.90
C THR A 31 9.81 3.97 -3.37
N GLY A 32 8.61 4.13 -2.81
CA GLY A 32 8.39 4.24 -1.37
C GLY A 32 9.01 5.49 -0.74
N GLY A 33 9.07 5.50 0.59
CA GLY A 33 9.85 6.47 1.37
C GLY A 33 9.10 7.72 1.85
N THR A 34 8.05 8.16 1.17
CA THR A 34 7.25 9.32 1.62
C THR A 34 5.84 8.91 2.04
N LEU A 35 5.23 9.68 2.95
CA LEU A 35 3.84 9.46 3.37
C LEU A 35 2.88 9.51 2.18
N ILE A 36 3.02 10.52 1.31
CA ILE A 36 2.16 10.66 0.13
C ILE A 36 2.30 9.47 -0.82
N SER A 37 3.51 8.95 -1.04
CA SER A 37 3.71 7.77 -1.88
C SER A 37 3.01 6.54 -1.29
N VAL A 38 3.13 6.32 0.02
CA VAL A 38 2.49 5.17 0.68
C VAL A 38 0.96 5.32 0.68
N SER A 39 0.43 6.51 0.96
CA SER A 39 -1.02 6.79 0.90
C SER A 39 -1.58 6.64 -0.51
N LEU A 40 -0.85 7.10 -1.53
CA LEU A 40 -1.25 6.91 -2.93
C LEU A 40 -1.19 5.44 -3.34
N LEU A 41 -0.19 4.69 -2.89
CA LEU A 41 -0.13 3.25 -3.17
C LEU A 41 -1.29 2.51 -2.48
N PHE A 42 -1.64 2.91 -1.26
CA PHE A 42 -2.80 2.38 -0.54
C PHE A 42 -4.10 2.65 -1.31
N TYR A 43 -4.31 3.89 -1.75
CA TYR A 43 -5.43 4.26 -2.61
C TYR A 43 -5.45 3.47 -3.92
N SER A 44 -4.29 3.33 -4.57
CA SER A 44 -4.14 2.57 -5.80
C SER A 44 -4.45 1.09 -5.60
N ALA A 45 -4.12 0.52 -4.44
CA ALA A 45 -4.43 -0.86 -4.10
C ALA A 45 -5.93 -1.09 -3.87
N LEU A 46 -6.63 -0.11 -3.30
CA LEU A 46 -8.09 -0.11 -3.16
C LEU A 46 -8.77 -0.09 -4.53
N LEU A 47 -8.37 0.83 -5.40
CA LEU A 47 -8.86 0.92 -6.78
C LEU A 47 -8.59 -0.38 -7.56
N ALA A 48 -7.36 -0.90 -7.48
CA ALA A 48 -6.97 -2.09 -8.22
C ALA A 48 -7.66 -3.39 -7.78
N SER A 49 -8.18 -3.42 -6.54
CA SER A 49 -8.82 -4.60 -5.94
C SER A 49 -10.35 -4.50 -5.91
N ASN A 50 -10.91 -3.30 -6.12
CA ASN A 50 -12.34 -3.02 -6.03
C ASN A 50 -12.74 -2.11 -7.18
N ASP A 51 -13.35 -2.68 -8.21
CA ASP A 51 -13.68 -1.97 -9.47
C ASP A 51 -14.61 -0.76 -9.26
N ASP A 52 -15.46 -0.79 -8.22
CA ASP A 52 -16.39 0.29 -7.86
C ASP A 52 -16.01 1.02 -6.56
N PHE A 53 -14.71 1.23 -6.30
CA PHE A 53 -14.29 2.04 -5.14
C PHE A 53 -14.72 3.51 -5.32
N PRO A 54 -15.70 4.01 -4.55
CA PRO A 54 -16.36 5.29 -4.87
C PRO A 54 -15.61 6.51 -4.32
N CYS A 55 -14.62 6.30 -3.44
CA CYS A 55 -13.96 7.38 -2.74
C CYS A 55 -12.84 7.97 -3.61
N THR A 56 -12.75 9.29 -3.60
CA THR A 56 -11.59 10.03 -4.15
C THR A 56 -10.40 9.94 -3.20
N PHE A 57 -9.20 10.25 -3.70
CA PHE A 57 -8.01 10.33 -2.85
C PHE A 57 -8.18 11.36 -1.72
N ALA A 58 -8.81 12.51 -1.99
CA ALA A 58 -9.04 13.54 -0.98
C ALA A 58 -9.96 13.04 0.16
N GLN A 59 -11.02 12.29 -0.17
CA GLN A 59 -11.89 11.68 0.84
C GLN A 59 -11.16 10.63 1.66
N LEU A 60 -10.30 9.81 1.01
CA LEU A 60 -9.46 8.86 1.73
C LEU A 60 -8.52 9.59 2.71
N VAL A 61 -7.88 10.70 2.28
CA VAL A 61 -7.01 11.48 3.17
C VAL A 61 -7.79 12.05 4.34
N GLY A 62 -8.99 12.60 4.13
CA GLY A 62 -9.84 13.07 5.22
C GLY A 62 -10.17 11.97 6.23
N PHE A 63 -10.46 10.76 5.76
CA PHE A 63 -10.65 9.60 6.64
C PHE A 63 -9.36 9.22 7.41
N LEU A 64 -8.20 9.33 6.77
CA LEU A 64 -6.90 9.04 7.41
C LEU A 64 -6.45 10.12 8.39
N ASP A 65 -6.90 11.37 8.23
CA ASP A 65 -6.69 12.45 9.19
C ASP A 65 -7.46 12.18 10.50
N GLU A 66 -8.63 11.55 10.43
CA GLU A 66 -9.41 11.10 11.59
C GLU A 66 -8.84 9.81 12.22
N ASP A 67 -8.56 8.80 11.39
CA ASP A 67 -7.94 7.53 11.81
C ASP A 67 -6.93 7.01 10.78
N ASN A 68 -5.63 7.11 11.11
CA ASN A 68 -4.54 6.60 10.27
C ASN A 68 -4.21 5.11 10.51
N THR A 69 -4.91 4.42 11.42
CA THR A 69 -4.72 2.99 11.70
C THR A 69 -4.76 2.13 10.43
N PRO A 70 -5.68 2.37 9.47
CA PRO A 70 -5.74 1.63 8.21
C PRO A 70 -4.46 1.76 7.37
N LEU A 71 -3.88 2.96 7.31
CA LEU A 71 -2.65 3.21 6.55
C LEU A 71 -1.44 2.52 7.20
N ASN A 72 -1.34 2.55 8.53
CA ASN A 72 -0.29 1.85 9.26
C ASN A 72 -0.38 0.33 9.05
N LYS A 73 -1.59 -0.23 9.16
CA LYS A 73 -1.85 -1.66 8.86
C LYS A 73 -1.47 -2.00 7.42
N PHE A 74 -1.77 -1.11 6.46
CA PHE A 74 -1.37 -1.30 5.07
C PHE A 74 0.15 -1.31 4.91
N ARG A 75 0.88 -0.41 5.57
CA ARG A 75 2.34 -0.37 5.53
C ARG A 75 2.97 -1.66 6.09
N ASP A 76 2.49 -2.12 7.24
CA ASP A 76 2.98 -3.35 7.87
C ASP A 76 2.67 -4.57 6.99
N TRP A 77 1.45 -4.63 6.47
CA TRP A 77 1.04 -5.68 5.53
C TRP A 77 1.89 -5.67 4.26
N LEU A 78 2.12 -4.50 3.65
CA LEU A 78 2.93 -4.36 2.45
C LEU A 78 4.36 -4.84 2.69
N THR A 79 4.96 -4.45 3.83
CA THR A 79 6.30 -4.91 4.23
C THR A 79 6.35 -6.43 4.33
N GLY A 80 5.36 -7.05 5.01
CA GLY A 80 5.27 -8.50 5.09
C GLY A 80 5.04 -9.19 3.74
N GLU A 81 4.28 -8.58 2.83
CA GLU A 81 4.10 -9.11 1.48
C GLU A 81 5.37 -9.04 0.64
N LEU A 82 6.17 -7.98 0.77
CA LEU A 82 7.47 -7.85 0.13
C LEU A 82 8.44 -8.91 0.68
N GLU A 83 8.55 -9.06 2.00
CA GLU A 83 9.44 -10.03 2.63
C GLU A 83 9.17 -11.49 2.24
N LYS A 84 7.89 -11.85 2.01
CA LYS A 84 7.51 -13.19 1.52
C LYS A 84 7.97 -13.45 0.09
N ARG A 85 8.17 -12.40 -0.70
CA ARG A 85 8.46 -12.46 -2.14
C ARG A 85 9.92 -12.17 -2.45
N THR A 86 10.67 -11.57 -1.52
CA THR A 86 12.13 -11.49 -1.61
C THR A 86 12.72 -12.88 -1.42
N PRO A 87 13.53 -13.41 -2.36
CA PRO A 87 14.22 -14.68 -2.20
C PRO A 87 15.10 -14.68 -0.95
N VAL A 88 15.09 -15.79 -0.21
CA VAL A 88 15.80 -15.96 1.08
C VAL A 88 17.34 -15.83 0.96
N GLU A 89 17.90 -15.89 -0.24
CA GLU A 89 19.36 -15.88 -0.48
C GLU A 89 20.06 -14.57 -0.10
N ASP A 90 19.36 -13.44 0.01
CA ASP A 90 19.96 -12.16 0.46
C ASP A 90 20.04 -12.02 1.99
N LYS A 91 19.39 -12.89 2.77
CA LYS A 91 19.41 -12.80 4.26
C LYS A 91 20.71 -13.35 4.90
N LYS A 92 21.68 -13.82 4.11
CA LYS A 92 22.95 -14.41 4.62
C LYS A 92 24.22 -13.57 4.41
N LYS A 93 24.16 -12.35 3.89
CA LYS A 93 25.36 -11.51 3.67
C LYS A 93 25.30 -10.17 4.41
N VAL A 94 25.32 -10.19 5.73
CA VAL A 94 25.90 -9.07 6.50
C VAL A 94 26.96 -9.63 7.44
N PRO A 95 28.26 -9.63 7.08
CA PRO A 95 29.31 -9.84 8.05
C PRO A 95 29.34 -8.63 9.00
N LYS A 96 29.15 -8.86 10.30
CA LYS A 96 29.48 -7.90 11.36
C LYS A 96 30.91 -7.41 11.13
N LYS A 97 31.07 -6.14 10.77
CA LYS A 97 32.38 -5.48 10.87
C LYS A 97 32.68 -5.28 12.36
N LYS A 98 33.86 -5.77 12.74
CA LYS A 98 34.51 -5.61 14.04
C LYS A 98 34.69 -4.14 14.41
#